data_AF-A0A663MSN3-F1
#
_entry.id   AF-A0A663MSN3-F1
#
_cell.length_a   1.000
_cell.length_b   1.000
_cell.length_c   1.000
_cell.angle_alpha   90.00
_cell.angle_beta   90.00
_cell.angle_gamma   90.00
#
_symmetry.space_group_name_H-M   'P 1'
#
loop_
_entity.id
_entity.type
_entity.pdbx_description
1 polymer ?
#
loop_
_entity_poly.entity_id
_entity_poly.type
_entity_poly.pdbx_seq_one_letter_code
_entity_poly.pdbx_strand_id
1 'polypeptide(L)' 'LAKWAHQKCGHLGEKATYKWAQECGIVMSLDMIKIIIAQCPLCQHTHKRLVQNIVKGELGRGKLPGQIWQIDYIGPLPQD' A
#
# COMPACT_ATOMS: atom_id res chain seq x y z
N LEU A 1 19.27 9.69 -13.74
CA LEU A 1 19.87 8.37 -13.46
C LEU A 1 19.03 7.54 -12.48
N ALA A 2 18.71 8.05 -11.29
CA ALA A 2 17.87 7.35 -10.31
C ALA A 2 16.51 6.87 -10.84
N LYS A 3 15.83 7.68 -11.67
CA LYS A 3 14.57 7.28 -12.35
C LYS A 3 14.76 6.06 -13.25
N TRP A 4 15.87 6.04 -13.98
CA TRP A 4 16.20 4.95 -14.90
C TRP A 4 16.59 3.68 -14.15
N ALA A 5 17.41 3.81 -13.09
CA ALA A 5 17.74 2.70 -12.20
C ALA A 5 16.47 2.07 -11.59
N HIS A 6 15.59 2.89 -11.03
CA HIS A 6 14.31 2.44 -10.47
C HIS A 6 13.45 1.69 -11.49
N GLN A 7 13.38 2.18 -12.74
CA GLN A 7 12.67 1.49 -13.83
C GLN A 7 13.37 0.18 -14.24
N LYS A 8 14.70 0.14 -14.30
CA LYS A 8 15.48 -1.06 -14.64
C LYS A 8 15.38 -2.15 -13.58
N CYS A 9 15.24 -1.77 -12.32
CA CYS A 9 14.94 -2.68 -11.24
C CYS A 9 13.48 -3.17 -11.25
N GLY A 10 12.64 -2.78 -12.21
CA GLY A 10 11.23 -3.21 -12.23
C GLY A 10 10.41 -2.57 -11.11
N HIS A 11 10.65 -1.29 -10.82
CA HIS A 11 9.94 -0.54 -9.78
C HIS A 11 10.09 -1.09 -8.36
N LEU A 12 11.15 -1.86 -8.10
CA LEU A 12 11.49 -2.30 -6.75
C LEU A 12 11.84 -1.12 -5.83
N GLY A 13 11.79 -1.39 -4.53
CA GLY A 13 12.02 -0.39 -3.48
C GLY A 13 13.46 0.16 -3.43
N GLU A 14 13.67 1.04 -2.45
CA GLU A 14 14.91 1.81 -2.26
C GLU A 14 16.17 0.93 -2.29
N LYS A 15 16.19 -0.16 -1.53
CA LYS A 15 17.34 -1.05 -1.41
C LYS A 15 17.73 -1.71 -2.74
N ALA A 16 16.75 -2.13 -3.53
CA ALA A 16 17.00 -2.76 -4.82
C ALA A 16 17.57 -1.75 -5.82
N THR A 17 16.99 -0.55 -5.85
CA THR A 17 17.47 0.56 -6.71
C THR A 17 18.89 0.98 -6.33
N TYR A 18 19.19 1.05 -5.03
CA TYR A 18 20.53 1.38 -4.53
C TYR A 18 21.55 0.29 -4.86
N LYS A 19 21.21 -0.98 -4.63
CA LYS A 19 22.08 -2.12 -4.96
C LYS A 19 22.41 -2.17 -6.46
N TRP A 20 21.41 -2.01 -7.32
CA TRP A 20 21.61 -1.97 -8.77
C TRP A 20 22.56 -0.84 -9.19
N ALA A 21 22.44 0.34 -8.56
CA ALA A 21 23.35 1.46 -8.83
C ALA A 21 24.80 1.12 -8.46
N GLN A 22 25.01 0.48 -7.30
CA GLN A 22 26.33 0.01 -6.87
C GLN A 22 26.91 -1.04 -7.82
N GLU A 23 26.10 -2.01 -8.26
CA GLU A 23 26.51 -3.04 -9.23
C GLU A 23 26.89 -2.43 -10.59
N CYS A 24 26.29 -1.29 -10.94
CA CYS A 24 26.62 -0.55 -12.16
C CYS A 24 27.77 0.46 -11.96
N GLY A 25 28.39 0.53 -10.79
CA GLY A 25 29.46 1.50 -10.47
C GLY A 25 28.98 2.96 -10.40
N ILE A 26 27.68 3.17 -10.23
CA ILE A 26 27.04 4.49 -10.21
C ILE A 26 26.87 4.94 -8.76
N VAL A 27 27.50 6.05 -8.40
CA VAL A 27 27.26 6.71 -7.10
C VAL A 27 25.88 7.37 -7.14
N MET A 28 25.02 7.01 -6.18
CA MET A 28 23.66 7.54 -6.10
C MET A 28 23.27 7.80 -4.65
N SER A 29 22.69 8.98 -4.39
CA SER A 29 22.17 9.33 -3.07
C SER A 29 20.90 8.51 -2.76
N LEU A 30 20.85 7.93 -1.55
CA LEU A 30 19.66 7.26 -1.03
C LEU A 30 18.46 8.21 -0.95
N ASP A 31 18.67 9.48 -0.60
CA ASP A 31 17.59 10.47 -0.53
C ASP A 31 16.99 10.74 -1.91
N MET A 32 17.83 10.79 -2.95
CA MET A 32 17.36 10.93 -4.32
C MET A 32 16.54 9.71 -4.76
N ILE A 33 16.95 8.50 -4.37
CA ILE A 33 16.20 7.27 -4.64
C ILE A 33 14.82 7.31 -3.95
N LYS A 34 14.77 7.72 -2.68
CA LYS A 34 13.51 7.87 -1.94
C LYS A 34 12.56 8.85 -2.64
N ILE A 35 13.07 10.01 -3.05
CA ILE A 35 12.28 11.02 -3.77
C ILE A 35 11.70 10.44 -5.07
N ILE A 36 12.53 9.78 -5.87
CA ILE A 36 12.13 9.21 -7.16
C ILE A 36 11.06 8.13 -7.00
N ILE A 37 11.22 7.25 -6.01
CA ILE A 37 10.25 6.18 -5.73
C ILE A 37 8.94 6.79 -5.21
N ALA A 38 9.01 7.74 -4.28
CA ALA A 38 7.84 8.42 -3.75
C ALA A 38 7.05 9.20 -4.82
N GLN A 39 7.74 9.73 -5.84
CA GLN A 39 7.14 10.46 -6.96
C GLN A 39 6.77 9.57 -8.16
N CYS A 40 7.05 8.26 -8.11
CA CYS A 40 6.76 7.37 -9.23
C CYS A 40 5.24 7.09 -9.32
N PRO A 41 4.53 7.49 -10.40
CA PRO A 41 3.07 7.33 -10.48
C PRO A 41 2.61 5.87 -10.43
N LEU A 42 3.40 4.96 -11.01
CA LEU A 42 3.11 3.53 -10.98
C LEU A 42 3.20 2.99 -9.56
N CYS A 43 4.28 3.32 -8.84
CA CYS A 43 4.43 2.92 -7.44
C CYS A 43 3.35 3.56 -6.57
N GLN A 44 2.99 4.84 -6.77
CA GLN A 44 1.91 5.46 -6.03
C GLN A 44 0.57 4.74 -6.19
N HIS A 45 0.28 4.19 -7.38
CA HIS A 45 -0.95 3.45 -7.65
C HIS A 45 -0.90 1.98 -7.21
N THR A 46 0.25 1.32 -7.32
CA THR A 46 0.38 -0.12 -7.05
C THR A 46 0.84 -0.45 -5.64
N HIS A 47 1.54 0.47 -4.98
CA HIS A 47 2.02 0.22 -3.63
C HIS A 47 0.81 0.09 -2.72
N LYS A 48 0.64 -1.11 -2.13
CA LYS A 48 -0.36 -1.32 -1.10
C LYS A 48 -0.09 -0.28 -0.03
N ARG A 49 -1.00 0.67 0.09
CA ARG A 49 -1.01 1.61 1.20
C ARG A 49 -0.99 0.72 2.44
N LEU A 50 -0.05 0.97 3.37
CA LEU A 50 -0.14 0.37 4.70
C LEU A 50 -1.59 0.56 5.12
N VAL A 51 -2.28 -0.53 5.45
CA VAL A 51 -3.67 -0.49 5.91
C VAL A 51 -3.67 0.64 6.92
N GLN A 52 -4.38 1.73 6.59
CA GLN A 52 -4.44 2.85 7.52
C GLN A 52 -4.85 2.23 8.84
N ASN A 53 -4.24 2.65 9.96
CA ASN A 53 -4.78 2.29 11.25
C ASN A 53 -6.23 2.79 11.24
N ILE A 54 -7.16 1.90 10.92
CA ILE A 54 -8.58 2.20 10.89
C ILE A 54 -8.85 2.49 12.35
N VAL A 55 -9.02 3.77 12.68
CA VAL A 55 -9.67 4.14 13.92
C VAL A 55 -11.04 3.48 13.81
N LYS A 56 -11.18 2.33 14.47
CA LYS A 56 -12.46 1.64 14.51
C LYS A 56 -13.41 2.60 15.19
N GLY A 57 -14.36 3.13 14.44
CA GLY A 57 -15.46 3.90 15.02
C GLY A 57 -16.20 3.03 16.01
N GLU A 58 -16.89 3.66 16.96
CA GLU A 58 -17.79 2.96 17.86
C GLU A 58 -19.09 2.65 17.12
N LEU A 59 -19.52 1.37 17.13
CA LEU A 59 -20.84 1.00 16.65
C LEU A 59 -21.87 1.45 17.69
N GLY A 60 -22.83 2.27 17.28
CA GLY A 60 -23.92 2.70 18.14
C GLY A 60 -24.67 1.51 18.70
N ARG A 61 -24.81 1.44 20.03
CA ARG A 61 -25.62 0.43 20.73
C ARG A 61 -26.87 1.08 21.30
N GLY A 62 -28.01 0.42 21.14
CA GLY A 62 -29.23 0.78 21.85
C GLY A 62 -29.03 0.63 23.37
N LYS A 63 -29.62 1.52 24.16
CA LYS A 63 -29.67 1.41 25.63
C LYS A 63 -30.80 0.49 26.10
N LEU A 64 -31.84 0.35 25.28
CA LEU A 64 -33.02 -0.48 25.52
C LEU A 64 -33.17 -1.53 24.43
N PRO A 65 -33.87 -2.65 24.72
CA PRO A 65 -34.22 -3.64 23.72
C PRO A 65 -34.92 -2.99 22.51
N GLY A 66 -34.54 -3.39 21.32
CA GLY A 66 -35.21 -2.97 20.08
C GLY A 66 -34.80 -1.63 19.48
N GLN A 67 -33.87 -0.89 20.08
CA GLN A 67 -33.49 0.44 19.58
C GLN A 67 -32.56 0.43 18.36
N ILE A 68 -31.62 -0.51 18.28
CA ILE A 68 -30.66 -0.61 17.17
C ILE A 68 -30.53 -2.08 16.77
N TRP A 69 -30.63 -2.34 15.48
CA TRP A 69 -30.48 -3.65 14.87
C TRP A 69 -29.52 -3.57 13.71
N GLN A 70 -28.58 -4.52 13.62
CA GLN A 70 -27.76 -4.74 12.44
C GLN A 70 -28.26 -6.02 11.78
N ILE A 71 -28.61 -5.93 10.51
CA ILE A 71 -29.19 -7.04 9.73
C ILE A 71 -28.37 -7.14 8.45
N ASP A 72 -27.96 -8.37 8.11
CA ASP A 72 -27.30 -8.67 6.84
C ASP A 72 -27.71 -10.07 6.38
N TYR A 73 -27.52 -10.36 5.10
CA TYR A 73 -27.83 -11.66 4.49
C TYR A 73 -26.59 -12.54 4.40
N ILE A 74 -26.75 -13.84 4.66
CA ILE A 74 -25.72 -14.85 4.42
C ILE A 74 -26.08 -15.59 3.13
N GLY A 75 -25.16 -15.66 2.17
CA GLY A 75 -25.38 -16.40 0.94
C GLY A 75 -24.15 -16.50 0.03
N PRO A 76 -24.25 -17.27 -1.08
CA PRO A 76 -25.41 -18.10 -1.44
C PRO A 76 -25.55 -19.34 -0.55
N LEU A 77 -26.78 -19.80 -0.32
CA LEU A 77 -27.05 -21.06 0.36
C LEU A 77 -26.91 -22.24 -0.62
N PRO A 78 -26.60 -23.46 -0.14
CA PRO A 78 -26.57 -24.64 -0.98
C PRO A 78 -27.90 -24.87 -1.71
N GLN A 79 -27.83 -25.39 -2.92
CA GLN A 79 -28.98 -25.90 -3.66
C GLN A 79 -29.02 -27.42 -3.52
N ASP A 80 -30.22 -27.98 -3.34
CA ASP A 80 -30.46 -29.43 -3.34
C ASP A 80 -30.30 -30.05 -4.75
#